data_AF-A0A1V8TX88-F1
#
_entry.id   AF-A0A1V8TX88-F1
#
_cell.length_a   1.000
_cell.length_b   1.000
_cell.length_c   1.000
_cell.angle_alpha   90.00
_cell.angle_beta   90.00
_cell.angle_gamma   90.00
#
_symmetry.space_group_name_H-M   'P 1'
#
loop_
_entity.id
_entity.type
_entity.pdbx_description
1 polymer ?
#
loop_
_entity_poly.entity_id
_entity_poly.type
_entity_poly.pdbx_seq_one_letter_code
_entity_poly.pdbx_strand_id
1 'polypeptide(L)'
;MISNNPYLQEVNMQLGNISNALAIEANGRNIAVTFPNLEWAFNITLRNVSEISMPSLAAVNGSLGFYSNFFESVNAPNLTTVGQSLSFVSNQKLNNASFPQLTSVGGGLQIANNTNIEKIDGFPKLQTVGGALDFYGNFSDVALPSLMDVRGAFNLQSSKDLTNTCNHFQPLSGQNNVIKGTYSCSGGESTPGGSGTLPSGTNSGSGTSGSTTSSSASTAVTITGATGLLGVVAAIFGML
;
A
#
# COMPACT_ATOMS: atom_id res chain seq x y z
N MET A 1 13.62 -1.39 16.48
CA MET A 1 13.70 -0.29 15.49
C MET A 1 15.17 -0.05 15.19
N ILE A 2 15.55 0.04 13.92
CA ILE A 2 16.90 0.35 13.44
C ILE A 2 16.76 1.59 12.54
N SER A 3 17.16 2.76 13.06
CA SER A 3 16.90 4.01 12.36
C SER A 3 17.93 5.10 12.63
N ASN A 4 17.92 6.13 11.79
CA ASN A 4 18.72 7.35 11.94
C ASN A 4 20.24 7.11 11.98
N ASN A 5 20.71 6.11 11.24
CA ASN A 5 22.14 5.85 11.09
C ASN A 5 22.56 5.95 9.61
N PRO A 6 23.01 7.13 9.13
CA PRO A 6 23.38 7.33 7.73
C PRO A 6 24.62 6.52 7.29
N TYR A 7 25.39 6.00 8.25
CA TYR A 7 26.55 5.16 7.99
C TYR A 7 26.24 3.66 8.00
N LEU A 8 25.04 3.27 8.46
CA LEU A 8 24.63 1.86 8.48
C LEU A 8 24.33 1.40 7.05
N GLN A 9 25.15 0.47 6.57
CA GLN A 9 25.04 -0.10 5.21
C GLN A 9 24.55 -1.54 5.21
N GLU A 10 24.65 -2.25 6.33
CA GLU A 10 24.24 -3.64 6.42
C GLU A 10 23.55 -3.94 7.76
N VAL A 11 22.47 -4.71 7.69
CA VAL A 11 21.85 -5.39 8.83
C VAL A 11 21.76 -6.86 8.47
N ASN A 12 22.53 -7.69 9.16
CA ASN A 12 22.51 -9.14 8.99
C ASN A 12 22.31 -9.79 10.36
N MET A 13 21.13 -10.36 10.59
CA MET A 13 20.79 -10.93 11.89
C MET A 13 20.19 -12.33 11.77
N GLN A 14 20.70 -13.25 12.57
CA GLN A 14 20.26 -14.66 12.64
C GLN A 14 18.99 -14.83 13.51
N LEU A 15 18.09 -13.84 13.51
CA LEU A 15 16.88 -13.89 14.32
C LEU A 15 15.97 -15.01 13.84
N GLY A 16 15.43 -15.78 14.78
CA GLY A 16 14.35 -16.72 14.49
C GLY A 16 13.01 -16.01 14.35
N ASN A 17 12.65 -15.16 15.31
CA ASN A 17 11.31 -14.59 15.41
C ASN A 17 11.31 -13.12 15.90
N ILE A 18 10.30 -12.35 15.49
CA ILE A 18 10.09 -10.96 15.95
C ILE A 18 8.71 -10.83 16.59
N SER A 19 8.65 -10.73 17.90
CA SER A 19 7.38 -10.79 18.66
C SER A 19 6.54 -9.50 18.65
N ASN A 20 7.14 -8.35 18.33
CA ASN A 20 6.44 -7.06 18.36
C ASN A 20 6.53 -6.32 17.03
N ALA A 21 7.68 -5.70 16.74
CA ALA A 21 7.85 -5.01 15.47
C ALA A 21 9.33 -4.87 15.08
N LEU A 22 9.59 -5.07 13.80
CA LEU A 22 10.79 -4.62 13.13
C LEU A 22 10.46 -3.39 12.29
N ALA A 23 11.15 -2.30 12.56
CA ALA A 23 11.10 -1.09 11.74
C ALA A 23 12.53 -0.72 11.34
N ILE A 24 12.76 -0.56 10.05
CA ILE A 24 14.03 -0.08 9.47
C ILE A 24 13.71 1.15 8.63
N GLU A 25 14.25 2.30 9.01
CA GLU A 25 13.95 3.58 8.36
C GLU A 25 15.10 4.58 8.52
N ALA A 26 15.27 5.50 7.56
CA ALA A 26 16.23 6.60 7.66
C ALA A 26 17.69 6.17 7.99
N ASN A 27 18.17 5.08 7.38
CA ASN A 27 19.55 4.63 7.49
C ASN A 27 20.36 5.01 6.24
N GLY A 28 21.58 4.48 6.10
CA GLY A 28 22.41 4.69 4.92
C GLY A 28 21.67 4.34 3.62
N ARG A 29 21.90 5.14 2.58
CA ARG A 29 21.16 5.06 1.31
C ARG A 29 21.21 3.68 0.65
N ASN A 30 22.27 2.92 0.90
CA ASN A 30 22.51 1.60 0.32
C ASN A 30 22.31 0.47 1.35
N ILE A 31 21.49 0.68 2.38
CA ILE A 31 21.32 -0.35 3.41
C ILE A 31 20.77 -1.65 2.83
N ALA A 32 21.52 -2.73 3.03
CA ALA A 32 21.14 -4.10 2.74
C ALA A 32 20.70 -4.80 4.04
N VAL A 33 19.57 -5.50 4.00
CA VAL A 33 18.94 -6.11 5.17
C VAL A 33 18.73 -7.60 4.91
N THR A 34 19.26 -8.44 5.79
CA THR A 34 19.21 -9.90 5.66
C THR A 34 18.80 -10.56 6.98
N PHE A 35 17.74 -11.37 6.91
CA PHE A 35 17.25 -12.21 8.01
C PHE A 35 17.09 -13.65 7.53
N PRO A 36 18.18 -14.44 7.51
CA PRO A 36 18.17 -15.75 6.87
C PRO A 36 17.28 -16.76 7.59
N ASN A 37 17.16 -16.66 8.91
CA ASN A 37 16.42 -17.62 9.75
C ASN A 37 15.11 -17.06 10.31
N LEU A 38 14.65 -15.89 9.84
CA LEU A 38 13.42 -15.31 10.35
C LEU A 38 12.24 -16.13 9.86
N GLU A 39 11.62 -16.89 10.76
CA GLU A 39 10.49 -17.78 10.49
C GLU A 39 9.15 -17.03 10.60
N TRP A 40 8.98 -16.22 11.65
CA TRP A 40 7.80 -15.36 11.77
C TRP A 40 8.10 -14.00 12.40
N ALA A 41 7.26 -13.02 12.07
CA ALA A 41 7.28 -11.70 12.67
C ALA A 41 5.87 -11.22 12.99
N PHE A 42 5.72 -10.35 13.99
CA PHE A 42 4.45 -9.69 14.23
C PHE A 42 4.27 -8.53 13.24
N ASN A 43 5.08 -7.48 13.31
CA ASN A 43 5.10 -6.40 12.30
C ASN A 43 6.47 -6.24 11.65
N ILE A 44 6.50 -5.98 10.34
CA ILE A 44 7.70 -5.54 9.62
C ILE A 44 7.35 -4.28 8.83
N THR A 45 8.14 -3.22 8.99
CA THR A 45 8.04 -1.98 8.23
C THR A 45 9.42 -1.59 7.71
N LEU A 46 9.57 -1.53 6.39
CA LEU A 46 10.82 -1.16 5.72
C LEU A 46 10.65 0.14 4.94
N ARG A 47 11.53 1.10 5.21
CA ARG A 47 11.62 2.39 4.55
C ARG A 47 13.05 2.68 4.11
N ASN A 48 13.22 3.15 2.88
CA ASN A 48 14.52 3.50 2.31
C ASN A 48 15.58 2.37 2.35
N VAL A 49 15.13 1.12 2.25
CA VAL A 49 16.00 -0.06 2.16
C VAL A 49 16.36 -0.33 0.70
N SER A 50 17.63 -0.63 0.44
CA SER A 50 18.13 -0.89 -0.93
C SER A 50 18.13 -2.38 -1.29
N GLU A 51 18.28 -3.27 -0.33
CA GLU A 51 18.19 -4.72 -0.52
C GLU A 51 17.53 -5.39 0.69
N ILE A 52 16.70 -6.40 0.45
CA ILE A 52 16.03 -7.17 1.51
C ILE A 52 16.06 -8.66 1.18
N SER A 53 16.43 -9.49 2.14
CA SER A 53 16.40 -10.95 2.04
C SER A 53 15.80 -11.57 3.31
N MET A 54 14.70 -12.31 3.15
CA MET A 54 13.97 -12.99 4.23
C MET A 54 13.50 -14.39 3.76
N PRO A 55 14.44 -15.28 3.38
CA PRO A 55 14.10 -16.53 2.68
C PRO A 55 13.26 -17.50 3.52
N SER A 56 13.42 -17.47 4.85
CA SER A 56 12.72 -18.38 5.78
C SER A 56 11.37 -17.86 6.27
N LEU A 57 11.00 -16.61 5.94
CA LEU A 57 9.81 -15.97 6.50
C LEU A 57 8.56 -16.70 6.03
N ALA A 58 7.87 -17.34 6.98
CA ALA A 58 6.72 -18.20 6.73
C ALA A 58 5.39 -17.54 7.13
N ALA A 59 5.40 -16.64 8.12
CA ALA A 59 4.20 -15.92 8.57
C ALA A 59 4.50 -14.51 9.10
N VAL A 60 3.57 -13.58 8.85
CA VAL A 60 3.52 -12.29 9.52
C VAL A 60 2.19 -12.15 10.24
N ASN A 61 2.16 -12.08 11.57
CA ASN A 61 0.91 -12.07 12.33
C ASN A 61 0.18 -10.72 12.28
N GLY A 62 0.93 -9.63 12.10
CA GLY A 62 0.44 -8.28 11.90
C GLY A 62 0.62 -7.84 10.46
N SER A 63 1.24 -6.68 10.25
CA SER A 63 1.41 -6.06 8.94
C SER A 63 2.83 -6.20 8.41
N LEU A 64 2.94 -6.36 7.10
CA LEU A 64 4.18 -6.36 6.33
C LEU A 64 4.15 -5.20 5.34
N GLY A 65 4.98 -4.18 5.58
CA GLY A 65 4.93 -2.93 4.81
C GLY A 65 6.28 -2.54 4.22
N PHE A 66 6.25 -2.17 2.94
CA PHE A 66 7.39 -1.71 2.15
C PHE A 66 7.08 -0.33 1.58
N TYR A 67 7.75 0.70 2.07
CA TYR A 67 7.45 2.10 1.73
C TYR A 67 8.70 2.83 1.23
N SER A 68 8.68 3.38 0.02
CA SER A 68 9.78 4.22 -0.49
C SER A 68 11.16 3.54 -0.44
N ASN A 69 11.20 2.24 -0.75
CA ASN A 69 12.43 1.47 -0.87
C ASN A 69 13.05 1.59 -2.26
N PHE A 70 14.30 1.14 -2.37
CA PHE A 70 15.13 1.23 -3.57
C PHE A 70 15.48 -0.14 -4.16
N PHE A 71 15.05 -1.25 -3.55
CA PHE A 71 15.22 -2.58 -4.14
C PHE A 71 14.37 -2.72 -5.42
N GLU A 72 14.88 -3.51 -6.37
CA GLU A 72 14.16 -3.82 -7.61
C GLU A 72 13.19 -4.98 -7.44
N SER A 73 13.46 -5.88 -6.50
CA SER A 73 12.58 -6.99 -6.19
C SER A 73 12.48 -7.25 -4.69
N VAL A 74 11.36 -7.83 -4.29
CA VAL A 74 11.16 -8.37 -2.94
C VAL A 74 10.47 -9.71 -3.06
N ASN A 75 10.98 -10.69 -2.32
CA ASN A 75 10.40 -12.01 -2.25
C ASN A 75 10.41 -12.54 -0.81
N ALA A 76 9.40 -13.35 -0.49
CA ALA A 76 9.37 -14.19 0.69
C ALA A 76 8.80 -15.55 0.25
N PRO A 77 9.65 -16.47 -0.23
CA PRO A 77 9.22 -17.66 -0.95
C PRO A 77 8.40 -18.62 -0.08
N ASN A 78 8.56 -18.55 1.24
CA ASN A 78 7.85 -19.41 2.20
C ASN A 78 6.66 -18.72 2.87
N LEU A 79 6.43 -17.42 2.61
CA LEU A 79 5.39 -16.66 3.31
C LEU A 79 4.02 -17.14 2.88
N THR A 80 3.24 -17.65 3.84
CA THR A 80 1.90 -18.20 3.61
C THR A 80 0.79 -17.26 4.06
N THR A 81 1.03 -16.45 5.10
CA THR A 81 0.00 -15.60 5.70
C THR A 81 0.54 -14.25 6.14
N VAL A 82 -0.30 -13.21 5.96
CA VAL A 82 -0.14 -11.90 6.59
C VAL A 82 -1.44 -11.61 7.37
N GLY A 83 -1.37 -11.48 8.69
CA GLY A 83 -2.55 -11.41 9.54
C GLY A 83 -3.30 -10.07 9.45
N GLN A 84 -2.61 -8.99 9.09
CA GLN A 84 -3.19 -7.68 8.83
C GLN A 84 -2.88 -7.25 7.39
N SER A 85 -2.19 -6.13 7.18
CA SER A 85 -2.02 -5.56 5.84
C SER A 85 -0.68 -5.93 5.21
N LEU A 86 -0.70 -6.20 3.90
CA LEU A 86 0.48 -6.31 3.06
C LEU A 86 0.52 -5.10 2.12
N SER A 87 1.56 -4.29 2.20
CA SER A 87 1.61 -2.99 1.51
C SER A 87 2.93 -2.76 0.79
N PHE A 88 2.85 -2.39 -0.50
CA PHE A 88 3.96 -1.92 -1.32
C PHE A 88 3.62 -0.53 -1.83
N VAL A 89 4.24 0.50 -1.26
CA VAL A 89 3.89 1.90 -1.56
C VAL A 89 5.12 2.70 -1.96
N SER A 90 5.07 3.34 -3.13
CA SER A 90 6.10 4.26 -3.60
C SER A 90 7.51 3.67 -3.69
N ASN A 91 7.64 2.37 -3.92
CA ASN A 91 8.93 1.73 -4.18
C ASN A 91 9.24 1.89 -5.68
N GLN A 92 9.77 3.05 -6.08
CA GLN A 92 9.89 3.45 -7.49
C GLN A 92 10.71 2.48 -8.35
N LYS A 93 11.69 1.78 -7.75
CA LYS A 93 12.53 0.79 -8.45
C LYS A 93 11.94 -0.61 -8.48
N LEU A 94 10.96 -0.90 -7.64
CA LEU A 94 10.35 -2.21 -7.53
C LEU A 94 9.66 -2.57 -8.85
N ASN A 95 10.10 -3.65 -9.47
CA ASN A 95 9.51 -4.22 -10.68
C ASN A 95 8.93 -5.62 -10.44
N ASN A 96 9.29 -6.28 -9.34
CA ASN A 96 8.83 -7.63 -9.01
C ASN A 96 8.60 -7.82 -7.50
N ALA A 97 7.36 -8.13 -7.12
CA ALA A 97 7.00 -8.53 -5.76
C ALA A 97 6.44 -9.96 -5.79
N SER A 98 7.20 -10.93 -5.27
CA SER A 98 6.90 -12.36 -5.45
C SER A 98 6.69 -13.10 -4.13
N PHE A 99 5.48 -13.62 -3.93
CA PHE A 99 5.02 -14.31 -2.72
C PHE A 99 4.26 -15.60 -3.12
N PRO A 100 4.96 -16.59 -3.70
CA PRO A 100 4.34 -17.71 -4.40
C PRO A 100 3.55 -18.67 -3.50
N GLN A 101 3.77 -18.63 -2.18
CA GLN A 101 3.06 -19.46 -1.21
C GLN A 101 2.00 -18.69 -0.41
N LEU A 102 1.83 -17.38 -0.64
CA LEU A 102 0.90 -16.56 0.12
C LEU A 102 -0.54 -16.95 -0.23
N THR A 103 -1.31 -17.40 0.77
CA THR A 103 -2.70 -17.82 0.60
C THR A 103 -3.69 -16.84 1.19
N SER A 104 -3.30 -16.08 2.22
CA SER A 104 -4.21 -15.17 2.92
C SER A 104 -3.54 -13.89 3.41
N VAL A 105 -4.25 -12.77 3.20
CA VAL A 105 -4.01 -11.48 3.83
C VAL A 105 -5.25 -11.13 4.66
N GLY A 106 -5.13 -11.10 5.99
CA GLY A 106 -6.26 -10.90 6.89
C GLY A 106 -6.85 -9.48 6.84
N GLY A 107 -6.02 -8.49 6.50
CA GLY A 107 -6.40 -7.10 6.26
C GLY A 107 -6.35 -6.74 4.78
N GLY A 108 -5.82 -5.56 4.47
CA GLY A 108 -5.74 -5.05 3.10
C GLY A 108 -4.49 -5.50 2.34
N LEU A 109 -4.62 -5.70 1.04
CA LEU A 109 -3.50 -5.89 0.12
C LEU A 109 -3.39 -4.63 -0.76
N GLN A 110 -2.30 -3.87 -0.59
CA GLN A 110 -2.09 -2.60 -1.26
C GLN A 110 -0.82 -2.60 -2.12
N ILE A 111 -0.96 -2.21 -3.38
CA ILE A 111 0.14 -1.95 -4.31
C ILE A 111 -0.11 -0.58 -4.93
N ALA A 112 0.63 0.41 -4.47
CA ALA A 112 0.36 1.82 -4.76
C ALA A 112 1.61 2.54 -5.25
N ASN A 113 1.52 3.21 -6.40
CA ASN A 113 2.56 4.11 -6.91
C ASN A 113 3.96 3.46 -7.03
N ASN A 114 4.04 2.18 -7.38
CA ASN A 114 5.31 1.52 -7.71
C ASN A 114 5.52 1.60 -9.22
N THR A 115 6.21 2.63 -9.69
CA THR A 115 6.26 3.03 -11.11
C THR A 115 6.93 2.03 -12.06
N ASN A 116 7.66 1.05 -11.54
CA ASN A 116 8.33 0.03 -12.36
C ASN A 116 7.61 -1.33 -12.35
N ILE A 117 6.50 -1.46 -11.61
CA ILE A 117 5.67 -2.66 -11.66
C ILE A 117 4.79 -2.59 -12.91
N GLU A 118 5.11 -3.40 -13.91
CA GLU A 118 4.32 -3.51 -15.14
C GLU A 118 3.19 -4.53 -15.02
N LYS A 119 3.38 -5.57 -14.20
CA LYS A 119 2.41 -6.65 -13.97
C LYS A 119 2.38 -7.05 -12.51
N ILE A 120 1.19 -7.44 -12.03
CA ILE A 120 0.98 -7.94 -10.67
C ILE A 120 0.57 -9.41 -10.77
N ASP A 121 1.54 -10.32 -10.77
CA ASP A 121 1.36 -11.78 -10.93
C ASP A 121 2.07 -12.62 -9.86
N GLY A 122 2.73 -11.97 -8.90
CA GLY A 122 3.51 -12.61 -7.84
C GLY A 122 2.71 -13.28 -6.72
N PHE A 123 1.38 -13.37 -6.84
CA PHE A 123 0.48 -13.92 -5.80
C PHE A 123 -0.40 -15.08 -6.32
N PRO A 124 0.17 -16.12 -6.97
CA PRO A 124 -0.60 -17.14 -7.67
C PRO A 124 -1.52 -17.98 -6.75
N LYS A 125 -1.18 -18.11 -5.47
CA LYS A 125 -1.93 -18.89 -4.47
C LYS A 125 -2.82 -18.06 -3.56
N LEU A 126 -2.87 -16.74 -3.74
CA LEU A 126 -3.65 -15.87 -2.86
C LEU A 126 -5.15 -16.16 -3.04
N GLN A 127 -5.78 -16.62 -1.97
CA GLN A 127 -7.20 -17.00 -1.95
C GLN A 127 -8.06 -15.97 -1.24
N THR A 128 -7.57 -15.40 -0.14
CA THR A 128 -8.36 -14.51 0.72
C THR A 128 -7.67 -13.17 0.97
N VAL A 129 -8.43 -12.09 0.82
CA VAL A 129 -8.13 -10.75 1.32
C VAL A 129 -9.28 -10.34 2.25
N GLY A 130 -8.99 -10.33 3.56
CA GLY A 130 -10.00 -10.06 4.59
C GLY A 130 -10.42 -8.59 4.66
N GLY A 131 -9.63 -7.69 4.08
CA GLY A 131 -9.91 -6.27 3.91
C GLY A 131 -10.04 -5.87 2.44
N ALA A 132 -9.57 -4.67 2.12
CA ALA A 132 -9.61 -4.13 0.76
C ALA A 132 -8.42 -4.62 -0.09
N LEU A 133 -8.67 -4.83 -1.37
CA LEU A 133 -7.63 -4.92 -2.39
C LEU A 133 -7.54 -3.56 -3.07
N ASP A 134 -6.41 -2.88 -2.96
CA ASP A 134 -6.23 -1.51 -3.44
C ASP A 134 -4.95 -1.39 -4.28
N PHE A 135 -5.12 -1.55 -5.60
CA PHE A 135 -4.04 -1.49 -6.59
C PHE A 135 -4.19 -0.25 -7.46
N TYR A 136 -3.19 0.63 -7.43
CA TYR A 136 -3.14 1.74 -8.35
C TYR A 136 -1.73 2.16 -8.78
N GLY A 137 -1.58 2.52 -10.05
CA GLY A 137 -0.28 2.90 -10.62
C GLY A 137 -0.25 2.85 -12.15
N ASN A 138 0.75 2.17 -12.70
CA ASN A 138 1.01 2.10 -14.14
C ASN A 138 1.25 0.68 -14.66
N PHE A 139 0.67 -0.32 -13.99
CA PHE A 139 0.67 -1.72 -14.42
C PHE A 139 -0.39 -1.97 -15.51
N SER A 140 -0.14 -2.88 -16.43
CA SER A 140 -1.08 -3.23 -17.51
C SER A 140 -1.80 -4.56 -17.31
N ASP A 141 -1.46 -5.32 -16.26
CA ASP A 141 -2.07 -6.61 -16.00
C ASP A 141 -2.00 -7.01 -14.52
N VAL A 142 -2.99 -7.78 -14.07
CA VAL A 142 -3.09 -8.33 -12.71
C VAL A 142 -3.61 -9.76 -12.79
N ALA A 143 -2.85 -10.70 -12.24
CA ALA A 143 -3.19 -12.11 -12.20
C ALA A 143 -3.29 -12.61 -10.75
N LEU A 144 -4.52 -12.93 -10.33
CA LEU A 144 -4.83 -13.53 -9.03
C LEU A 144 -5.71 -14.79 -9.21
N PRO A 145 -5.17 -15.84 -9.84
CA PRO A 145 -5.96 -16.96 -10.35
C PRO A 145 -6.66 -17.80 -9.26
N SER A 146 -6.17 -17.75 -8.02
CA SER A 146 -6.73 -18.47 -6.88
C SER A 146 -7.67 -17.63 -6.02
N LEU A 147 -7.98 -16.39 -6.40
CA LEU A 147 -8.75 -15.47 -5.56
C LEU A 147 -10.19 -15.94 -5.38
N MET A 148 -10.60 -16.12 -4.12
CA MET A 148 -11.90 -16.68 -3.74
C MET A 148 -12.70 -15.79 -2.79
N ASP A 149 -12.06 -14.92 -2.01
CA ASP A 149 -12.74 -14.05 -1.03
C ASP A 149 -12.02 -12.71 -0.88
N VAL A 150 -12.68 -11.61 -1.26
CA VAL A 150 -12.31 -10.23 -0.95
C VAL A 150 -13.47 -9.58 -0.21
N ARG A 151 -13.29 -9.35 1.09
CA ARG A 151 -14.37 -8.88 1.96
C ARG A 151 -14.55 -7.37 1.94
N GLY A 152 -13.48 -6.64 1.67
CA GLY A 152 -13.51 -5.17 1.56
C GLY A 152 -13.69 -4.69 0.13
N ALA A 153 -13.41 -3.40 -0.08
CA ALA A 153 -13.42 -2.80 -1.41
C ALA A 153 -12.39 -3.44 -2.33
N PHE A 154 -12.72 -3.51 -3.61
CA PHE A 154 -11.82 -3.90 -4.68
C PHE A 154 -11.59 -2.68 -5.57
N ASN A 155 -10.37 -2.15 -5.57
CA ASN A 155 -9.96 -1.03 -6.37
C ASN A 155 -8.75 -1.41 -7.22
N LEU A 156 -8.88 -1.28 -8.53
CA LEU A 156 -7.85 -1.57 -9.50
C LEU A 156 -7.83 -0.45 -10.55
N GLN A 157 -6.90 0.49 -10.42
CA GLN A 157 -6.80 1.63 -11.32
C GLN A 157 -5.40 1.73 -11.94
N SER A 158 -5.30 1.99 -13.24
CA SER A 158 -4.00 2.19 -13.86
C SER A 158 -4.03 3.24 -14.96
N SER A 159 -2.88 3.87 -15.16
CA SER A 159 -2.60 4.71 -16.33
C SER A 159 -2.44 3.89 -17.61
N LYS A 160 -2.30 2.56 -17.51
CA LYS A 160 -2.30 1.64 -18.66
C LYS A 160 -3.69 1.06 -18.87
N ASP A 161 -3.93 0.54 -20.08
CA ASP A 161 -5.16 -0.18 -20.39
C ASP A 161 -5.26 -1.43 -19.51
N LEU A 162 -6.46 -1.64 -18.94
CA LEU A 162 -6.82 -2.75 -18.07
C LEU A 162 -8.11 -3.42 -18.52
N THR A 163 -8.58 -3.17 -19.75
CA THR A 163 -9.88 -3.67 -20.24
C THR A 163 -10.02 -5.18 -20.03
N ASN A 164 -9.00 -5.96 -20.39
CA ASN A 164 -9.02 -7.42 -20.22
C ASN A 164 -9.01 -7.84 -18.75
N THR A 165 -8.19 -7.18 -17.93
CA THR A 165 -8.11 -7.42 -16.48
C THR A 165 -9.45 -7.10 -15.80
N CYS A 166 -10.06 -5.96 -16.12
CA CYS A 166 -11.37 -5.59 -15.59
C CYS A 166 -12.48 -6.56 -16.04
N ASN A 167 -12.47 -7.00 -17.30
CA ASN A 167 -13.41 -8.02 -17.78
C ASN A 167 -13.27 -9.35 -17.02
N HIS A 168 -12.06 -9.71 -16.59
CA HIS A 168 -11.82 -10.90 -15.78
C HIS A 168 -12.36 -10.76 -14.35
N PHE A 169 -12.13 -9.62 -13.68
CA PHE A 169 -12.56 -9.40 -12.29
C PHE A 169 -14.03 -8.98 -12.14
N GLN A 170 -14.65 -8.41 -13.18
CA GLN A 170 -16.05 -7.97 -13.14
C GLN A 170 -17.04 -9.08 -12.73
N PRO A 171 -17.02 -10.31 -13.28
CA PRO A 171 -17.93 -11.38 -12.83
C PRO A 171 -17.64 -11.89 -11.42
N LEU A 172 -16.44 -11.63 -10.89
CA LEU A 172 -16.08 -11.95 -9.50
C LEU A 172 -16.78 -11.01 -8.50
N SER A 173 -17.18 -9.81 -8.96
CA SER A 173 -18.10 -8.94 -8.24
C SER A 173 -19.56 -9.31 -8.55
N GLY A 174 -20.42 -9.32 -7.53
CA GLY A 174 -21.82 -9.66 -7.68
C GLY A 174 -22.05 -11.17 -7.82
N GLN A 175 -22.04 -11.71 -9.05
CA GLN A 175 -22.53 -13.07 -9.36
C GLN A 175 -21.79 -14.17 -8.59
N ASN A 176 -20.45 -14.14 -8.60
CA ASN A 176 -19.66 -15.16 -7.91
C ASN A 176 -19.42 -14.84 -6.42
N ASN A 177 -19.82 -13.64 -5.98
CA ASN A 177 -19.67 -13.15 -4.61
C ASN A 177 -18.24 -13.31 -4.03
N VAL A 178 -17.24 -13.34 -4.90
CA VAL A 178 -15.82 -13.38 -4.54
C VAL A 178 -15.41 -12.00 -4.03
N ILE A 179 -15.78 -10.94 -4.76
CA ILE A 179 -15.60 -9.55 -4.35
C ILE A 179 -16.91 -9.04 -3.74
N LYS A 180 -16.89 -8.79 -2.42
CA LYS A 180 -18.08 -8.46 -1.61
C LYS A 180 -18.27 -6.97 -1.37
N GLY A 181 -17.18 -6.20 -1.38
CA GLY A 181 -17.24 -4.75 -1.23
C GLY A 181 -17.49 -4.01 -2.54
N THR A 182 -17.29 -2.70 -2.51
CA THR A 182 -17.38 -1.84 -3.70
C THR A 182 -16.35 -2.28 -4.75
N TYR A 183 -16.79 -2.39 -6.00
CA TYR A 183 -15.94 -2.74 -7.13
C TYR A 183 -15.61 -1.50 -7.97
N SER A 184 -14.33 -1.23 -8.16
CA SER A 184 -13.80 -0.18 -9.03
C SER A 184 -12.65 -0.75 -9.84
N CYS A 185 -12.78 -0.76 -11.16
CA CYS A 185 -11.73 -1.20 -12.08
C CYS A 185 -11.68 -0.28 -13.30
N SER A 186 -10.57 0.42 -13.51
CA SER A 186 -10.39 1.29 -14.68
C SER A 186 -8.95 1.39 -15.16
N GLY A 187 -8.77 1.42 -16.48
CA GLY A 187 -7.48 1.57 -17.15
C GLY A 187 -7.44 2.83 -18.02
N GLY A 188 -6.24 3.31 -18.33
CA GLY A 188 -6.04 4.55 -19.09
C GLY A 188 -6.28 5.83 -18.28
N GLU A 189 -6.32 5.72 -16.95
CA GLU A 189 -6.58 6.84 -16.05
C GLU A 189 -5.39 7.81 -16.01
N SER A 190 -5.66 9.11 -16.14
CA SER A 190 -4.62 10.14 -16.03
C SER A 190 -4.04 10.23 -14.61
N THR A 191 -4.87 9.95 -13.61
CA THR A 191 -4.54 10.03 -12.18
C THR A 191 -5.15 8.85 -11.42
N PRO A 192 -4.60 7.62 -11.59
CA PRO A 192 -5.07 6.45 -10.85
C PRO A 192 -4.96 6.69 -9.35
N GLY A 193 -6.06 6.46 -8.62
CA GLY A 193 -6.16 6.78 -7.20
C GLY A 193 -6.63 5.60 -6.34
N GLY A 194 -6.23 5.60 -5.08
CA GLY A 194 -6.75 4.67 -4.08
C GLY A 194 -8.18 5.02 -3.67
N SER A 195 -8.97 4.02 -3.27
CA SER A 195 -10.37 4.22 -2.82
C SER A 195 -10.49 4.77 -1.37
N GLY A 196 -9.47 5.47 -0.88
CA GLY A 196 -9.43 5.98 0.50
C GLY A 196 -9.38 4.90 1.59
N THR A 197 -9.15 3.63 1.24
CA THR A 197 -9.14 2.48 2.16
C THR A 197 -7.80 2.31 2.89
N LEU A 198 -7.24 3.41 3.39
CA LEU A 198 -6.06 3.37 4.24
C LEU A 198 -6.45 2.74 5.60
N PRO A 199 -5.69 1.78 6.14
CA PRO A 199 -5.79 1.40 7.54
C PRO A 199 -5.56 2.64 8.42
N SER A 200 -6.34 2.80 9.49
CA SER A 200 -6.16 3.86 10.48
C SER A 200 -4.72 3.87 11.01
N GLY A 201 -3.91 4.84 10.57
CA GLY A 201 -2.51 4.98 10.99
C GLY A 201 -1.54 5.53 9.94
N THR A 202 -1.89 5.55 8.66
CA THR A 202 -1.03 6.12 7.62
C THR A 202 -1.47 7.55 7.29
N ASN A 203 -0.87 8.54 7.95
CA ASN A 203 -0.98 9.94 7.54
C ASN A 203 -0.37 10.10 6.14
N SER A 204 -1.22 10.26 5.13
CA SER A 204 -0.85 10.79 3.83
C SER A 204 -1.64 12.07 3.65
N GLY A 205 -0.94 13.21 3.72
CA GLY A 205 -1.52 14.53 3.57
C GLY A 205 -2.33 14.64 2.29
N SER A 206 -3.57 15.11 2.44
CA SER A 206 -4.45 15.50 1.36
C SER A 206 -3.80 16.61 0.53
N GLY A 207 -3.27 16.23 -0.63
CA GLY A 207 -2.92 17.19 -1.69
C GLY A 207 -4.18 17.71 -2.34
N THR A 208 -4.75 18.78 -1.78
CA THR A 208 -5.76 19.59 -2.45
C THR A 208 -5.05 20.43 -3.52
N SER A 209 -5.32 20.14 -4.79
CA SER A 209 -5.02 21.02 -5.92
C SER A 209 -6.28 21.05 -6.78
N GLY A 210 -7.08 22.10 -6.82
CA GLY A 210 -6.66 23.50 -6.96
C GLY A 210 -6.82 23.86 -8.44
N SER A 211 -8.05 24.18 -8.82
CA SER A 211 -8.44 24.66 -10.14
C SER A 211 -7.73 25.98 -10.50
N THR A 212 -7.19 26.05 -11.71
CA THR A 212 -6.74 27.27 -12.40
C THR A 212 -7.54 27.35 -13.73
N THR A 213 -7.92 28.47 -14.34
CA THR A 213 -7.78 29.92 -14.11
C THR A 213 -8.63 30.65 -15.17
N SER A 214 -9.23 31.78 -14.83
CA SER A 214 -9.29 33.03 -15.63
C SER A 214 -9.95 34.08 -14.72
N SER A 215 -9.52 35.32 -14.56
CA SER A 215 -8.96 36.27 -15.50
C SER A 215 -8.31 37.45 -14.73
N SER A 216 -7.53 38.22 -15.47
CA SER A 216 -6.68 39.36 -15.12
C SER A 216 -7.37 40.52 -14.38
N ALA A 217 -6.70 41.09 -13.37
CA ALA A 217 -6.36 42.52 -13.28
C ALA A 217 -5.75 42.85 -11.89
N SER A 218 -4.62 43.55 -11.92
CA SER A 218 -3.89 44.13 -10.79
C SER A 218 -4.71 45.17 -10.03
N THR A 219 -4.70 45.16 -8.68
CA THR A 219 -4.61 46.37 -7.81
C THR A 219 -4.31 45.97 -6.35
N ALA A 220 -3.30 46.66 -5.79
CA ALA A 220 -2.90 46.97 -4.41
C ALA A 220 -3.45 46.22 -3.17
N VAL A 221 -2.48 45.76 -2.35
CA VAL A 221 -2.25 46.03 -0.90
C VAL A 221 -3.46 46.02 0.06
N THR A 222 -3.40 45.16 1.09
CA THR A 222 -3.41 45.56 2.51
C THR A 222 -3.11 44.37 3.42
N ILE A 223 -2.10 44.55 4.28
CA ILE A 223 -1.88 43.72 5.48
C ILE A 223 -2.70 44.35 6.59
N THR A 224 -3.65 43.60 7.15
CA THR A 224 -4.18 43.87 8.49
C THR A 224 -4.35 42.54 9.20
N GLY A 225 -3.54 42.32 10.23
CA GLY A 225 -3.83 41.31 11.24
C GLY A 225 -4.91 41.81 12.17
N ALA A 226 -5.69 40.89 12.73
CA ALA A 226 -6.00 40.79 14.16
C ALA A 226 -7.20 39.84 14.38
N THR A 227 -7.19 39.18 15.55
CA THR A 227 -8.32 38.54 16.25
C THR A 227 -8.90 37.29 15.57
N GLY A 228 -8.93 36.09 16.16
CA GLY A 228 -9.06 35.74 17.56
C GLY A 228 -10.53 35.78 17.96
N LEU A 229 -11.22 34.63 17.94
CA LEU A 229 -12.23 34.15 18.90
C LEU A 229 -13.15 33.08 18.27
N LEU A 230 -13.07 31.89 18.89
CA LEU A 230 -14.16 31.01 19.35
C LEU A 230 -15.49 30.96 18.58
N GLY A 231 -15.97 29.73 18.36
CA GLY A 231 -17.37 29.48 18.07
C GLY A 231 -17.72 28.01 17.90
N VAL A 232 -17.71 27.24 18.99
CA VAL A 232 -18.42 25.96 19.09
C VAL A 232 -19.92 26.26 19.04
N VAL A 233 -20.67 25.61 18.15
CA VAL A 233 -22.14 25.66 18.16
C VAL A 233 -22.69 24.24 18.20
N ALA A 234 -23.29 23.90 19.33
CA ALA A 234 -24.16 22.75 19.50
C ALA A 234 -25.60 23.26 19.76
N ALA A 235 -26.52 22.69 18.99
CA ALA A 235 -27.95 22.44 19.19
C ALA A 235 -28.78 23.40 20.05
N ILE A 236 -29.91 23.87 19.52
CA ILE A 236 -31.27 23.34 19.78
C ILE A 236 -32.32 24.24 19.11
N PHE A 237 -33.39 23.68 18.55
CA PHE A 237 -34.70 24.32 18.51
C PHE A 237 -35.78 23.25 18.41
N GLY A 238 -36.57 23.14 19.47
CA GLY A 238 -37.96 22.67 19.40
C GLY A 238 -38.86 23.89 19.16
N MET A 239 -39.95 23.69 18.43
CA MET A 239 -41.05 24.65 18.30
C MET A 239 -42.36 23.96 18.67
N LEU A 240 -43.06 24.62 19.59
CA LEU A 240 -44.52 24.86 19.70
C LEU A 240 -45.48 23.80 19.12
#